data_AF-A0A814W6F3-F1
#
_entry.id   AF-A0A814W6F3-F1
#
_cell.length_a   1.000
_cell.length_b   1.000
_cell.length_c   1.000
_cell.angle_alpha   90.00
_cell.angle_beta   90.00
_cell.angle_gamma   90.00
#
_symmetry.space_group_name_H-M   'P 1'
#
loop_
_entity.id
_entity.type
_entity.pdbx_description
1 polymer ?
#
loop_
_entity_poly.entity_id
_entity_poly.type
_entity_poly.pdbx_seq_one_letter_code
_entity_poly.pdbx_strand_id
1 'polypeptide(L)'
;MISSSFYEYVDRENIDPDLICRICRSPLIDPILVQCGDTYCRLCIEKYMGSGSNCPSQLCNQLLSTDHLTPNPPPRLVISILDKLQVRCQLCKKTNINRGTFDEHIKTSCSEYRIDCPGKNIGCQWFGPRNVYDEHTQTCLFEKLRSMVDILYKVIENQRLDIEKLQKQTEQQTTEIGQQKTEIELQKTKLEQQTTELGQLNTQVAQQKAQLEQQKTELGQQKIEIELKKSKFEQLEAQLKQQQIQIGGIQSQIQNQNNEIASIRKPITILQEEISKLKSAALWLCKRSFELGQQKTEIELQKSKFEQLEAQLQQQPIRIGGIQSQNQNKNHEILSIRQQITTLEEEMNKPRSAIHWLSK
;
A
#
# COMPACT_ATOMS: atom_id res chain seq x y z
N MET A 1 66.40 -66.81 -23.11
CA MET A 1 66.88 -68.12 -23.56
C MET A 1 68.14 -68.44 -22.80
N ILE A 2 68.24 -69.64 -22.24
CA ILE A 2 69.47 -70.07 -21.56
C ILE A 2 70.56 -70.20 -22.64
N SER A 3 71.74 -69.65 -22.37
CA SER A 3 72.85 -69.60 -23.32
C SER A 3 73.15 -70.99 -23.89
N SER A 4 73.46 -71.08 -25.19
CA SER A 4 73.90 -72.34 -25.84
C SER A 4 75.18 -72.93 -25.22
N SER A 5 75.83 -72.21 -24.31
CA SER A 5 76.98 -72.65 -23.51
C SER A 5 76.66 -73.69 -22.43
N PHE A 6 75.40 -74.07 -22.21
CA PHE A 6 75.02 -75.02 -21.15
C PHE A 6 74.78 -76.45 -21.63
N TYR A 7 74.79 -76.70 -22.94
CA TYR A 7 74.58 -78.03 -23.50
C TYR A 7 75.49 -78.29 -24.71
N GLU A 8 75.71 -79.57 -25.02
CA GLU A 8 76.40 -80.03 -26.23
C GLU A 8 75.49 -81.02 -26.97
N TYR A 9 75.53 -81.03 -28.31
CA TYR A 9 74.74 -81.98 -29.10
C TYR A 9 75.37 -83.37 -29.00
N VAL A 10 74.57 -84.40 -28.71
CA VAL A 10 75.06 -85.78 -28.49
C VAL A 10 75.59 -86.38 -29.78
N ASP A 11 74.89 -86.16 -30.88
CA ASP A 11 75.19 -86.73 -32.17
C ASP A 11 75.29 -85.62 -33.22
N ARG A 12 76.34 -84.80 -33.11
CA ARG A 12 76.52 -83.61 -33.96
C ARG A 12 76.73 -83.96 -35.43
N GLU A 13 77.33 -85.12 -35.70
CA GLU A 13 77.72 -85.55 -37.05
C GLU A 13 76.52 -86.06 -37.86
N ASN A 14 75.50 -86.61 -37.20
CA ASN A 14 74.28 -87.10 -37.86
C ASN A 14 73.13 -86.07 -37.88
N ILE A 15 73.38 -84.81 -37.52
CA ILE A 15 72.36 -83.74 -37.65
C ILE A 15 72.21 -83.39 -39.12
N ASP A 16 70.96 -83.41 -39.60
CA ASP A 16 70.62 -83.02 -40.96
C ASP A 16 71.23 -81.64 -41.32
N PRO A 17 72.02 -81.54 -42.40
CA PRO A 17 72.63 -80.29 -42.85
C PRO A 17 71.65 -79.14 -43.04
N ASP A 18 70.38 -79.41 -43.37
CA ASP A 18 69.34 -78.38 -43.55
C ASP A 18 68.92 -77.72 -42.23
N LEU A 19 69.25 -78.33 -41.09
CA LEU A 19 69.03 -77.79 -39.75
C LEU A 19 70.24 -77.00 -39.23
N ILE A 20 71.32 -76.91 -40.00
CA ILE A 20 72.57 -76.26 -39.61
C ILE A 20 72.62 -74.85 -40.21
N CYS A 21 72.86 -73.85 -39.37
CA CYS A 21 73.07 -72.49 -39.82
C CYS A 21 74.38 -72.39 -40.62
N ARG A 22 74.32 -71.89 -41.86
CA ARG A 22 75.52 -71.74 -42.71
C ARG A 22 76.52 -70.69 -42.21
N ILE A 23 76.08 -69.76 -41.35
CA ILE A 23 76.95 -68.72 -40.76
C ILE A 23 77.76 -69.28 -39.58
N CYS A 24 77.10 -69.82 -38.55
CA CYS A 24 77.79 -70.31 -37.35
C CYS A 24 78.12 -71.81 -37.37
N ARG A 25 77.73 -72.52 -38.43
CA ARG A 25 77.95 -73.97 -38.63
C ARG A 25 77.49 -74.83 -37.45
N SER A 26 76.40 -74.43 -36.80
CA SER A 26 75.77 -75.13 -35.69
C SER A 26 74.27 -75.24 -35.92
N PRO A 27 73.57 -76.21 -35.29
CA PRO A 27 72.13 -76.33 -35.42
C PRO A 27 71.42 -75.03 -35.09
N LEU A 28 70.40 -74.69 -35.86
CA LEU A 28 69.74 -73.38 -35.85
C LEU A 28 69.21 -73.00 -34.45
N ILE A 29 69.70 -71.89 -33.89
CA ILE A 29 69.22 -71.28 -32.65
C ILE A 29 68.33 -70.10 -33.01
N ASP A 30 67.09 -70.17 -32.54
CA ASP A 30 66.10 -69.12 -32.76
C ASP A 30 65.98 -68.74 -34.26
N PRO A 31 65.58 -69.71 -35.10
CA PRO A 31 65.71 -69.60 -36.54
C PRO A 31 64.80 -68.51 -37.13
N ILE A 32 65.32 -67.85 -38.16
CA ILE A 32 64.62 -66.87 -38.99
C ILE A 32 64.67 -67.34 -40.44
N LEU A 33 63.51 -67.35 -41.08
CA LEU A 33 63.35 -67.58 -42.50
C LEU A 33 63.57 -66.25 -43.23
N VAL A 34 64.52 -66.19 -44.16
CA VAL A 34 64.72 -65.01 -45.01
C VAL A 34 63.94 -65.13 -46.32
N GLN A 35 63.79 -64.03 -47.06
CA GLN A 35 62.96 -63.95 -48.28
C GLN A 35 63.29 -65.02 -49.34
N CYS A 36 64.56 -65.44 -49.44
CA CYS A 36 64.99 -66.46 -50.41
C CYS A 36 64.63 -67.90 -49.99
N GLY A 37 64.03 -68.10 -48.80
CA GLY A 37 63.65 -69.41 -48.26
C GLY A 37 64.72 -70.09 -47.40
N ASP A 38 65.94 -69.54 -47.31
CA ASP A 38 66.97 -70.04 -46.41
C ASP A 38 66.65 -69.68 -44.94
N THR A 39 67.11 -70.51 -44.00
CA THR A 39 66.92 -70.28 -42.56
C THR A 39 68.27 -70.09 -41.86
N TYR A 40 68.36 -69.07 -41.01
CA TYR A 40 69.56 -68.75 -40.24
C TYR A 40 69.22 -68.53 -38.76
N CYS A 41 70.20 -68.62 -37.85
CA CYS A 41 69.97 -68.16 -36.47
C CYS A 41 69.73 -66.65 -36.47
N ARG A 42 68.76 -66.17 -35.68
CA ARG A 42 68.43 -64.72 -35.58
C ARG A 42 69.68 -63.84 -35.43
N LEU A 43 70.45 -64.10 -34.37
CA LEU A 43 71.65 -63.31 -34.07
C LEU A 43 72.73 -63.43 -35.15
N CYS A 44 72.79 -64.55 -35.88
CA CYS A 44 73.78 -64.73 -36.94
C CYS A 44 73.44 -63.89 -38.17
N ILE A 45 72.18 -63.91 -38.61
CA ILE A 45 71.77 -63.15 -39.80
C ILE A 45 71.71 -61.65 -39.50
N GLU A 46 71.23 -61.24 -38.32
CA GLU A 46 71.24 -59.84 -37.88
C GLU A 46 72.66 -59.27 -37.89
N LYS A 47 73.63 -60.03 -37.34
CA LYS A 47 75.04 -59.60 -37.33
C LYS A 47 75.64 -59.52 -38.74
N TYR A 48 75.34 -60.49 -39.61
CA TYR A 48 75.84 -60.50 -40.99
C TYR A 48 75.28 -59.33 -41.81
N MET A 49 73.98 -59.03 -41.65
CA MET A 49 73.29 -57.93 -42.32
C MET A 49 73.84 -56.55 -41.92
N GLY A 50 74.43 -56.43 -40.72
CA GLY A 50 75.17 -55.23 -40.32
C GLY A 50 76.47 -54.99 -41.11
N SER A 51 76.94 -55.95 -41.92
CA SER A 51 78.20 -55.90 -42.68
C SER A 51 78.04 -56.20 -44.18
N GLY A 52 76.92 -56.76 -44.64
CA GLY A 52 76.65 -57.07 -46.05
C GLY A 52 75.16 -57.26 -46.35
N SER A 53 74.73 -56.99 -47.59
CA SER A 53 73.31 -56.92 -47.96
C SER A 53 72.80 -58.10 -48.80
N ASN A 54 73.67 -59.00 -49.25
CA ASN A 54 73.31 -60.18 -50.06
C ASN A 54 73.18 -61.42 -49.18
N CYS A 55 72.38 -62.41 -49.61
CA CYS A 55 72.20 -63.67 -48.90
C CYS A 55 73.55 -64.35 -48.60
N PRO A 56 73.80 -64.85 -47.36
CA PRO A 56 75.03 -65.55 -47.03
C PRO A 56 75.28 -66.86 -47.80
N SER A 57 74.24 -67.38 -48.46
CA SER A 57 74.31 -68.63 -49.22
C SER A 57 75.13 -68.45 -50.49
N GLN A 58 76.16 -69.29 -50.67
CA GLN A 58 77.02 -69.27 -51.87
C GLN A 58 76.27 -69.59 -53.17
N LEU A 59 75.04 -70.11 -53.07
CA LEU A 59 74.17 -70.48 -54.19
C LEU A 59 73.03 -69.45 -54.42
N CYS A 60 72.91 -68.43 -53.57
CA CYS A 60 71.86 -67.41 -53.66
C CYS A 60 72.48 -66.01 -53.58
N ASN A 61 72.33 -65.19 -54.62
CA ASN A 61 72.86 -63.82 -54.62
C ASN A 61 71.78 -62.76 -54.35
N GLN A 62 70.64 -63.15 -53.76
CA GLN A 62 69.50 -62.26 -53.53
C GLN A 62 69.82 -61.21 -52.45
N LEU A 63 69.44 -59.95 -52.70
CA LEU A 63 69.51 -58.87 -51.72
C LEU A 63 68.46 -59.11 -50.64
N LEU A 64 68.87 -59.17 -49.38
CA LEU A 64 67.97 -59.40 -48.25
C LEU A 64 67.46 -58.06 -47.70
N SER A 65 66.15 -57.94 -47.46
CA SER A 65 65.56 -56.81 -46.74
C SER A 65 65.53 -57.06 -45.22
N THR A 66 65.78 -56.02 -44.43
CA THR A 66 65.68 -56.04 -42.96
C THR A 66 64.25 -56.23 -42.46
N ASP A 67 63.24 -55.91 -43.27
CA ASP A 67 61.83 -55.98 -42.87
C ASP A 67 61.37 -57.41 -42.57
N HIS A 68 62.04 -58.41 -43.16
CA HIS A 68 61.72 -59.82 -42.99
C HIS A 68 62.52 -60.50 -41.87
N LEU A 69 63.30 -59.74 -41.09
CA LEU A 69 64.12 -60.29 -39.99
C LEU A 69 63.39 -60.27 -38.64
N THR A 70 62.18 -59.71 -38.52
CA THR A 70 61.47 -59.67 -37.23
C THR A 70 59.95 -59.67 -37.37
N PRO A 71 59.21 -60.65 -36.81
CA PRO A 71 59.56 -62.06 -36.65
C PRO A 71 59.01 -62.90 -37.83
N ASN A 72 59.91 -63.42 -38.68
CA ASN A 72 59.58 -64.37 -39.75
C ASN A 72 60.12 -65.79 -39.42
N PRO A 73 59.43 -66.57 -38.56
CA PRO A 73 59.89 -67.90 -38.17
C PRO A 73 59.73 -68.91 -39.32
N PRO A 74 60.58 -69.94 -39.42
CA PRO A 74 60.39 -71.04 -40.37
C PRO A 74 59.15 -71.88 -40.01
N PRO A 75 58.71 -72.79 -40.89
CA PRO A 75 57.61 -73.71 -40.62
C PRO A 75 57.79 -74.45 -39.29
N ARG A 76 56.69 -74.67 -38.56
CA ARG A 76 56.68 -75.33 -37.25
C ARG A 76 57.35 -76.70 -37.24
N LEU A 77 57.35 -77.41 -38.37
CA LEU A 77 58.03 -78.68 -38.52
C LEU A 77 59.55 -78.54 -38.30
N VAL A 78 60.19 -77.51 -38.86
CA VAL A 78 61.64 -77.26 -38.69
C VAL A 78 61.97 -77.03 -37.22
N ILE A 79 61.16 -76.21 -36.53
CA ILE A 79 61.31 -75.95 -35.10
C ILE A 79 61.12 -77.25 -34.30
N SER A 80 60.10 -78.05 -34.61
CA SER A 80 59.84 -79.32 -33.93
C SER A 80 60.96 -80.34 -34.12
N ILE A 81 61.56 -80.42 -35.31
CA ILE A 81 62.71 -81.30 -35.56
C ILE A 81 63.93 -80.82 -34.78
N LEU A 82 64.22 -79.51 -34.80
CA LEU A 82 65.28 -78.91 -33.99
C LEU A 82 65.09 -79.18 -32.49
N ASP A 83 63.86 -79.14 -31.99
CA ASP A 83 63.55 -79.37 -30.57
C ASP A 83 63.74 -80.84 -30.15
N LYS A 84 63.61 -81.80 -31.09
CA LYS A 84 63.83 -83.23 -30.86
C LYS A 84 65.32 -83.63 -30.84
N LEU A 85 66.22 -82.74 -31.26
CA LEU A 85 67.66 -82.99 -31.22
C LEU A 85 68.10 -83.30 -29.78
N GLN A 86 68.86 -84.38 -29.61
CA GLN A 86 69.35 -84.80 -28.30
C GLN A 86 70.58 -83.98 -27.90
N VAL A 87 70.52 -83.41 -26.70
CA VAL A 87 71.59 -82.65 -26.09
C VAL A 87 72.02 -83.29 -24.77
N ARG A 88 73.28 -83.06 -24.42
CA ARG A 88 73.92 -83.44 -23.17
C ARG A 88 74.14 -82.17 -22.36
N CYS A 89 73.67 -82.17 -21.13
CA CYS A 89 73.89 -81.05 -20.23
C CYS A 89 75.38 -80.93 -19.90
N GLN A 90 75.98 -79.76 -20.09
CA GLN A 90 77.39 -79.56 -19.74
C GLN A 90 77.61 -79.46 -18.23
N LEU A 91 76.57 -79.14 -17.46
CA LEU A 91 76.61 -79.03 -16.00
C LEU A 91 76.53 -80.41 -15.33
N CYS A 92 75.40 -81.10 -15.45
CA CYS A 92 75.16 -82.38 -14.78
C CYS A 92 75.53 -83.63 -15.61
N LYS A 93 76.04 -83.44 -16.84
CA LYS A 93 76.42 -84.50 -17.80
C LYS A 93 75.29 -85.44 -18.24
N LYS A 94 74.05 -85.21 -17.80
CA LYS A 94 72.87 -85.97 -18.23
C LYS A 94 72.65 -85.84 -19.75
N THR A 95 72.47 -86.98 -20.39
CA THR A 95 72.16 -87.14 -21.81
C THR A 95 70.65 -87.38 -22.01
N ASN A 96 70.22 -87.60 -23.25
CA ASN A 96 68.82 -87.86 -23.61
C ASN A 96 67.86 -86.71 -23.24
N ILE A 97 68.35 -85.47 -23.35
CA ILE A 97 67.51 -84.29 -23.16
C ILE A 97 67.18 -83.73 -24.55
N ASN A 98 65.89 -83.55 -24.82
CA ASN A 98 65.46 -82.85 -26.02
C ASN A 98 65.90 -81.39 -25.92
N ARG A 99 66.50 -80.85 -26.97
CA ARG A 99 66.89 -79.44 -27.04
C ARG A 99 65.75 -78.50 -26.66
N GLY A 100 64.53 -78.77 -27.13
CA GLY A 100 63.36 -77.92 -26.85
C GLY A 100 62.97 -77.88 -25.37
N THR A 101 63.27 -78.94 -24.60
CA THR A 101 62.96 -79.01 -23.15
C THR A 101 64.19 -78.78 -22.27
N PHE A 102 65.34 -78.42 -22.87
CA PHE A 102 66.57 -78.19 -22.12
C PHE A 102 66.42 -77.02 -21.12
N ASP A 103 65.69 -75.97 -21.50
CA ASP A 103 65.41 -74.84 -20.61
C ASP A 103 64.64 -75.29 -19.35
N GLU A 104 63.68 -76.20 -19.52
CA GLU A 104 62.93 -76.78 -18.41
C GLU A 104 63.82 -77.66 -17.54
N HIS A 105 64.71 -78.46 -18.15
CA HIS A 105 65.71 -79.24 -17.41
C HIS A 105 66.55 -78.36 -16.47
N ILE A 106 67.15 -77.27 -16.99
CA ILE A 106 67.95 -76.34 -16.17
C ILE A 106 67.13 -75.76 -15.02
N LYS A 107 65.90 -75.31 -15.30
CA LYS A 107 65.03 -74.66 -14.31
C LYS A 107 64.52 -75.60 -13.23
N THR A 108 64.28 -76.87 -13.54
CA THR A 108 63.51 -77.76 -12.65
C THR A 108 64.28 -78.98 -12.15
N SER A 109 65.23 -79.53 -12.92
CA SER A 109 65.77 -80.87 -12.67
C SER A 109 67.29 -81.02 -12.77
N CYS A 110 68.03 -80.02 -13.26
CA CYS A 110 69.48 -80.06 -13.30
C CYS A 110 70.06 -79.96 -11.89
N SER A 111 70.78 -81.01 -11.46
CA SER A 111 71.38 -81.13 -10.12
C SER A 111 72.51 -80.14 -9.87
N GLU A 112 73.31 -79.86 -10.90
CA GLU A 112 74.48 -78.98 -10.83
C GLU A 112 74.15 -77.52 -11.14
N TYR A 113 72.91 -77.23 -11.55
CA TYR A 113 72.49 -75.87 -11.77
C TYR A 113 72.42 -75.13 -10.45
N ARG A 114 73.05 -73.96 -10.38
CA ARG A 114 73.08 -73.16 -9.17
C ARG A 114 71.79 -72.36 -9.03
N ILE A 115 71.14 -72.50 -7.89
CA ILE A 115 69.89 -71.83 -7.55
C ILE A 115 70.11 -70.94 -6.32
N ASP A 116 69.33 -69.86 -6.25
CA ASP A 116 69.22 -69.07 -5.03
C ASP A 116 68.31 -69.78 -4.02
N CYS A 117 68.60 -69.61 -2.73
CA CYS A 117 67.66 -69.98 -1.68
C CYS A 117 66.38 -69.14 -1.84
N PRO A 118 65.17 -69.72 -1.72
CA PRO A 118 63.94 -68.95 -1.80
C PRO A 118 63.83 -67.86 -0.72
N GLY A 119 64.43 -68.07 0.46
CA GLY A 119 64.61 -67.06 1.50
C GLY A 119 65.50 -65.87 1.12
N LYS A 120 66.03 -65.79 -0.11
CA LYS A 120 66.78 -64.61 -0.62
C LYS A 120 65.97 -63.33 -0.55
N ASN A 121 64.64 -63.40 -0.73
CA ASN A 121 63.74 -62.26 -0.61
C ASN A 121 63.69 -61.65 0.81
N ILE A 122 64.11 -62.40 1.83
CA ILE A 122 64.14 -61.97 3.23
C ILE A 122 65.56 -61.99 3.82
N GLY A 123 66.59 -62.16 2.97
CA GLY A 123 67.99 -61.94 3.34
C GLY A 123 68.92 -63.16 3.24
N CYS A 124 68.45 -64.33 2.81
CA CYS A 124 69.37 -65.47 2.59
C CYS A 124 70.32 -65.21 1.43
N GLN A 125 71.62 -65.36 1.66
CA GLN A 125 72.65 -65.16 0.62
C GLN A 125 73.10 -66.47 -0.05
N TRP A 126 72.51 -67.61 0.32
CA TRP A 126 72.93 -68.90 -0.22
C TRP A 126 72.59 -69.01 -1.70
N PHE A 127 73.63 -69.33 -2.49
CA PHE A 127 73.57 -69.59 -3.93
C PHE A 127 74.48 -70.78 -4.23
N GLY A 128 73.88 -71.91 -4.54
CA GLY A 128 74.61 -73.18 -4.64
C GLY A 128 73.95 -74.17 -5.59
N PRO A 129 74.65 -75.27 -5.93
CA PRO A 129 74.10 -76.34 -6.76
C PRO A 129 72.80 -76.91 -6.16
N ARG A 130 71.84 -77.27 -7.02
CA ARG A 130 70.53 -77.78 -6.60
C ARG A 130 70.62 -79.07 -5.77
N ASN A 131 71.56 -79.96 -6.04
CA ASN A 131 71.71 -81.22 -5.29
C ASN A 131 72.03 -81.04 -3.80
N VAL A 132 72.72 -79.95 -3.43
CA VAL A 132 73.05 -79.62 -2.02
C VAL A 132 72.05 -78.65 -1.39
N TYR A 133 70.99 -78.29 -2.12
CA TYR A 133 69.96 -77.39 -1.62
C TYR A 133 69.24 -77.95 -0.40
N ASP A 134 68.90 -79.24 -0.41
CA ASP A 134 68.16 -79.85 0.69
C ASP A 134 68.97 -79.78 2.01
N GLU A 135 70.28 -79.99 1.97
CA GLU A 135 71.17 -79.83 3.13
C GLU A 135 71.15 -78.38 3.66
N HIS A 136 71.15 -77.40 2.76
CA HIS A 136 71.00 -75.99 3.13
C HIS A 136 69.65 -75.71 3.79
N THR A 137 68.54 -76.20 3.24
CA THR A 137 67.19 -75.90 3.76
C THR A 137 67.00 -76.33 5.22
N GLN A 138 67.64 -77.41 5.66
CA GLN A 138 67.55 -77.90 7.04
C GLN A 138 68.14 -76.91 8.06
N THR A 139 69.16 -76.14 7.66
CA THR A 139 69.87 -75.17 8.51
C THR A 139 69.47 -73.73 8.23
N CYS A 140 68.85 -73.45 7.08
CA CYS A 140 68.47 -72.11 6.67
C CYS A 140 67.34 -71.54 7.55
N LEU A 141 67.70 -70.60 8.43
CA LEU A 141 66.72 -69.89 9.27
C LEU A 141 65.75 -69.05 8.43
N PHE A 142 66.23 -68.46 7.32
CA PHE A 142 65.39 -67.64 6.44
C PHE A 142 64.30 -68.47 5.76
N GLU A 143 64.59 -69.68 5.29
CA GLU A 143 63.54 -70.53 4.70
C GLU A 143 62.47 -70.90 5.74
N LYS A 144 62.88 -71.18 6.99
CA LYS A 144 61.95 -71.45 8.10
C LYS A 144 61.08 -70.23 8.45
N LEU A 145 61.65 -69.02 8.35
CA LEU A 145 60.95 -67.75 8.66
C LEU A 145 60.04 -67.25 7.53
N ARG A 146 60.26 -67.71 6.29
CA ARG A 146 59.57 -67.22 5.10
C ARG A 146 58.04 -67.24 5.23
N SER A 147 57.48 -68.34 5.71
CA SER A 147 56.02 -68.47 5.88
C SER A 147 55.44 -67.45 6.87
N MET A 148 56.16 -67.17 7.96
CA MET A 148 55.77 -66.15 8.93
C MET A 148 55.83 -64.75 8.32
N VAL A 149 56.89 -64.45 7.55
CA VAL A 149 57.03 -63.17 6.85
C VAL A 149 55.91 -62.97 5.81
N ASP A 150 55.55 -64.00 5.05
CA ASP A 150 54.44 -63.94 4.10
C ASP A 150 53.09 -63.66 4.80
N ILE A 151 52.87 -64.25 5.98
CA ILE A 151 51.69 -63.96 6.82
C ILE A 151 51.71 -62.50 7.28
N LEU A 152 52.86 -62.01 7.76
CA LEU A 152 53.01 -60.62 8.21
C LEU A 152 52.75 -59.63 7.06
N TYR A 153 53.25 -59.89 5.86
CA TYR A 153 52.96 -59.06 4.68
C TYR A 153 51.46 -59.00 4.37
N LYS A 154 50.74 -60.13 4.44
CA LYS A 154 49.29 -60.16 4.26
C LYS A 154 48.54 -59.37 5.34
N VAL A 155 48.97 -59.47 6.60
CA VAL A 155 48.38 -58.70 7.70
C VAL A 155 48.58 -57.20 7.49
N ILE A 156 49.79 -56.78 7.12
CA ILE A 156 50.11 -55.37 6.83
C ILE A 156 49.24 -54.86 5.68
N GLU A 157 49.08 -55.64 4.62
CA GLU A 157 48.25 -55.23 3.47
C GLU A 157 46.77 -55.10 3.85
N ASN A 158 46.24 -56.05 4.61
CA ASN A 158 44.87 -55.96 5.12
C ASN A 158 44.68 -54.72 6.03
N GLN A 159 45.64 -54.45 6.92
CA GLN A 159 45.61 -53.27 7.78
C GLN A 159 45.64 -51.97 6.97
N ARG A 160 46.39 -51.92 5.85
CA ARG A 160 46.40 -50.77 4.94
C ARG A 160 45.02 -50.54 4.31
N LEU A 161 44.37 -51.61 3.85
CA LEU A 161 43.02 -51.53 3.30
C LEU A 161 41.99 -51.05 4.34
N ASP A 162 42.11 -51.53 5.58
CA ASP A 162 41.26 -51.09 6.70
C ASP A 162 41.50 -49.61 7.03
N ILE A 163 42.75 -49.14 7.04
CA ILE A 163 43.08 -47.71 7.23
C ILE A 163 42.47 -46.86 6.11
N GLU A 164 42.61 -47.27 4.85
CA GLU A 164 42.04 -46.54 3.72
C GLU A 164 40.50 -46.46 3.82
N LYS A 165 39.87 -47.55 4.24
CA LYS A 165 38.42 -47.58 4.48
C LYS A 165 38.00 -46.63 5.60
N LEU A 166 38.73 -46.63 6.72
CA LEU A 166 38.47 -45.73 7.84
C LEU A 166 38.71 -44.26 7.47
N GLN A 167 39.72 -43.97 6.64
CA GLN A 167 39.98 -42.63 6.11
C GLN A 167 38.82 -42.14 5.26
N LYS A 168 38.33 -42.97 4.30
CA LYS A 168 37.17 -42.64 3.48
C LYS A 168 35.91 -42.40 4.32
N GLN A 169 35.67 -43.22 5.35
CA GLN A 169 34.56 -43.02 6.28
C GLN A 169 34.69 -41.70 7.05
N THR A 170 35.90 -41.34 7.50
CA THR A 170 36.16 -40.09 8.23
C THR A 170 35.96 -38.87 7.33
N GLU A 171 36.41 -38.93 6.07
CA GLU A 171 36.19 -37.89 5.07
C GLU A 171 34.69 -37.69 4.79
N GLN A 172 33.95 -38.79 4.63
CA GLN A 172 32.49 -38.74 4.46
C GLN A 172 31.81 -38.11 5.68
N GLN A 173 32.14 -38.53 6.90
CA GLN A 173 31.57 -37.94 8.11
C GLN A 173 31.92 -36.46 8.24
N THR A 174 33.13 -36.06 7.84
CA THR A 174 33.55 -34.65 7.85
C THR A 174 32.71 -33.81 6.90
N THR A 175 32.40 -34.32 5.71
CA THR A 175 31.54 -33.60 4.75
C THR A 175 30.08 -33.52 5.23
N GLU A 176 29.54 -34.59 5.81
CA GLU A 176 28.19 -34.62 6.40
C GLU A 176 28.07 -33.61 7.56
N ILE A 177 29.05 -33.57 8.47
CA ILE A 177 29.09 -32.57 9.56
C ILE A 177 29.16 -31.15 8.98
N GLY A 178 29.94 -30.94 7.91
CA GLY A 178 30.02 -29.67 7.22
C GLY A 178 28.66 -29.22 6.67
N GLN A 179 27.92 -30.13 6.03
CA GLN A 179 26.58 -29.86 5.50
C GLN A 179 25.58 -29.55 6.62
N GLN A 180 25.54 -30.37 7.68
CA GLN A 180 24.66 -30.13 8.83
C GLN A 180 24.95 -28.79 9.49
N LYS A 181 26.22 -28.39 9.61
CA LYS A 181 26.61 -27.09 10.14
C LYS A 181 26.06 -25.94 9.29
N THR A 182 26.12 -26.04 7.96
CA THR A 182 25.54 -25.01 7.08
C THR A 182 24.02 -24.94 7.18
N GLU A 183 23.35 -26.08 7.36
CA GLU A 183 21.90 -26.13 7.56
C GLU A 183 21.49 -25.50 8.89
N ILE A 184 22.23 -25.75 9.97
CA ILE A 184 22.00 -25.14 11.28
C ILE A 184 22.13 -23.61 11.19
N GLU A 185 23.16 -23.09 10.52
CA GLU A 185 23.31 -21.63 10.33
C GLU A 185 22.15 -21.04 9.50
N LEU A 186 21.67 -21.74 8.47
CA LEU A 186 20.49 -21.31 7.71
C LEU A 186 19.22 -21.30 8.58
N GLN A 187 19.01 -22.33 9.41
CA GLN A 187 17.86 -22.37 10.31
C GLN A 187 17.94 -21.28 11.38
N LYS A 188 19.14 -20.99 11.89
CA LYS A 188 19.38 -19.90 12.85
C LYS A 188 19.04 -18.53 12.27
N THR A 189 19.50 -18.21 11.06
CA THR A 189 19.15 -16.95 10.39
C THR A 189 17.64 -16.81 10.15
N LYS A 190 16.96 -17.91 9.79
CA LYS A 190 15.50 -17.93 9.66
C LYS A 190 14.77 -17.65 10.98
N LEU A 191 15.26 -18.23 12.09
CA LEU A 191 14.70 -17.96 13.42
C LEU A 191 14.92 -16.50 13.86
N GLU A 192 16.08 -15.91 13.55
CA GLU A 192 16.36 -14.50 13.81
C GLU A 192 15.42 -13.58 13.02
N GLN A 193 15.16 -13.89 11.75
CA GLN A 193 14.18 -13.18 10.94
C GLN A 193 12.77 -13.28 11.54
N GLN A 194 12.30 -14.49 11.88
CA GLN A 194 10.98 -14.70 12.49
C GLN A 194 10.83 -13.98 13.83
N THR A 195 11.89 -13.94 14.64
CA THR A 195 11.92 -13.20 15.91
C THR A 195 11.74 -11.70 15.67
N THR A 196 12.37 -11.16 14.63
CA THR A 196 12.26 -9.75 14.24
C THR A 196 10.84 -9.44 13.76
N GLU A 197 10.25 -10.29 12.91
CA GLU A 197 8.88 -10.16 12.42
C GLU A 197 7.86 -10.19 13.57
N LEU A 198 8.01 -11.10 14.53
CA LEU A 198 7.17 -11.13 15.75
C LEU A 198 7.32 -9.85 16.59
N GLY A 199 8.54 -9.30 16.70
CA GLY A 199 8.79 -8.03 17.37
C GLY A 199 8.06 -6.85 16.71
N GLN A 200 8.05 -6.80 15.37
CA GLN A 200 7.31 -5.80 14.61
C GLN A 200 5.79 -5.95 14.80
N LEU A 201 5.28 -7.19 14.73
CA LEU A 201 3.85 -7.46 14.91
C LEU A 201 3.38 -7.06 16.32
N ASN A 202 4.16 -7.37 17.35
CA ASN A 202 3.86 -6.96 18.73
C ASN A 202 3.83 -5.43 18.88
N THR A 203 4.73 -4.72 18.19
CA THR A 203 4.75 -3.25 18.19
C THR A 203 3.49 -2.69 17.52
N GLN A 204 3.07 -3.26 16.38
CA GLN A 204 1.83 -2.87 15.69
C GLN A 204 0.59 -3.12 16.57
N VAL A 205 0.51 -4.26 17.24
CA VAL A 205 -0.60 -4.57 18.16
C VAL A 205 -0.63 -3.58 19.32
N ALA A 206 0.52 -3.22 19.89
CA ALA A 206 0.60 -2.21 20.94
C ALA A 206 0.11 -0.84 20.46
N GLN A 207 0.49 -0.42 19.25
CA GLN A 207 0.03 0.83 18.63
C GLN A 207 -1.48 0.83 18.39
N GLN A 208 -2.03 -0.24 17.81
CA GLN A 208 -3.47 -0.38 17.58
C GLN A 208 -4.26 -0.35 18.90
N LYS A 209 -3.75 -1.00 19.94
CA LYS A 209 -4.36 -0.96 21.27
C LYS A 209 -4.38 0.45 21.87
N ALA A 210 -3.29 1.21 21.70
CA ALA A 210 -3.24 2.60 22.14
C ALA A 210 -4.23 3.49 21.38
N GLN A 211 -4.36 3.31 20.06
CA GLN A 211 -5.35 4.02 19.23
C GLN A 211 -6.79 3.70 19.66
N LEU A 212 -7.10 2.43 19.94
CA LEU A 212 -8.42 2.03 20.42
C LEU A 212 -8.77 2.67 21.77
N GLU A 213 -7.82 2.73 22.71
CA GLU A 213 -8.04 3.42 23.99
C GLU A 213 -8.23 4.93 23.79
N GLN A 214 -7.49 5.57 22.88
CA GLN A 214 -7.72 6.96 22.52
C GLN A 214 -9.14 7.18 21.99
N GLN A 215 -9.57 6.40 20.99
CA GLN A 215 -10.92 6.52 20.42
C GLN A 215 -12.02 6.29 21.47
N LYS A 216 -11.80 5.36 22.40
CA LYS A 216 -12.72 5.10 23.52
C LYS A 216 -12.83 6.30 24.45
N THR A 217 -11.73 6.99 24.74
CA THR A 217 -11.76 8.23 25.53
C THR A 217 -12.49 9.36 24.81
N GLU A 218 -12.27 9.53 23.51
CA GLU A 218 -12.95 10.52 22.67
C GLU A 218 -14.47 10.27 22.63
N LEU A 219 -14.89 9.01 22.43
CA LEU A 219 -16.30 8.62 22.53
C LEU A 219 -16.90 8.91 23.91
N GLY A 220 -16.12 8.69 24.97
CA GLY A 220 -16.51 9.05 26.34
C GLY A 220 -16.78 10.55 26.50
N GLN A 221 -15.90 11.40 25.95
CA GLN A 221 -16.06 12.85 25.99
C GLN A 221 -17.27 13.30 25.16
N GLN A 222 -17.43 12.78 23.94
CA GLN A 222 -18.59 13.09 23.09
C GLN A 222 -19.91 12.70 23.77
N LYS A 223 -19.95 11.56 24.46
CA LYS A 223 -21.13 11.14 25.23
C LYS A 223 -21.48 12.15 26.33
N ILE A 224 -20.49 12.65 27.07
CA ILE A 224 -20.70 13.69 28.10
C ILE A 224 -21.23 14.98 27.46
N GLU A 225 -20.67 15.39 26.32
CA GLU A 225 -21.10 16.60 25.62
C GLU A 225 -22.55 16.50 25.11
N ILE A 226 -22.94 15.33 24.60
CA ILE A 226 -24.32 15.05 24.18
C ILE A 226 -25.27 15.16 25.37
N GLU A 227 -24.93 14.56 26.51
CA GLU A 227 -25.78 14.61 27.71
C GLU A 227 -25.93 16.06 28.22
N LEU A 228 -24.87 16.86 28.17
CA LEU A 228 -24.91 18.28 28.51
C LEU A 228 -25.78 19.09 27.53
N LYS A 229 -25.68 18.82 26.23
CA LYS A 229 -26.53 19.49 25.23
C LYS A 229 -28.00 19.11 25.41
N LYS A 230 -28.28 17.85 25.74
CA LYS A 230 -29.63 17.36 26.05
C LYS A 230 -30.22 18.08 27.26
N SER A 231 -29.46 18.21 28.36
CA SER A 231 -29.94 18.94 29.55
C SER A 231 -30.22 20.41 29.25
N LYS A 232 -29.39 21.07 28.42
CA LYS A 232 -29.64 22.44 27.96
C LYS A 232 -30.91 22.55 27.12
N PHE A 233 -31.16 21.57 26.25
CA PHE A 233 -32.37 21.54 25.44
C PHE A 233 -33.62 21.40 26.32
N GLU A 234 -33.60 20.50 27.30
CA GLU A 234 -34.70 20.32 28.27
C GLU A 234 -34.98 21.62 29.06
N GLN A 235 -33.92 22.34 29.47
CA GLN A 235 -34.05 23.64 30.13
C GLN A 235 -34.71 24.69 29.22
N LEU A 236 -34.27 24.78 27.95
CA LEU A 236 -34.86 25.70 26.99
C LEU A 236 -36.33 25.37 26.69
N GLU A 237 -36.68 24.09 26.61
CA GLU A 237 -38.06 23.65 26.41
C GLU A 237 -38.95 24.05 27.60
N ALA A 238 -38.45 23.91 28.83
CA ALA A 238 -39.14 24.36 30.03
C ALA A 238 -39.34 25.89 30.04
N GLN A 239 -38.33 26.66 29.63
CA GLN A 239 -38.44 28.12 29.50
C GLN A 239 -39.49 28.51 28.46
N LEU A 240 -39.52 27.84 27.30
CA LEU A 240 -40.53 28.09 26.27
C LEU A 240 -41.95 27.80 26.76
N LYS A 241 -42.15 26.69 27.49
CA LYS A 241 -43.44 26.38 28.12
C LYS A 241 -43.86 27.46 29.10
N GLN A 242 -42.93 27.95 29.92
CA GLN A 242 -43.20 29.05 30.85
C GLN A 242 -43.59 30.34 30.12
N GLN A 243 -42.88 30.69 29.05
CA GLN A 243 -43.21 31.86 28.23
C GLN A 243 -44.60 31.75 27.58
N GLN A 244 -44.98 30.57 27.09
CA GLN A 244 -46.33 30.33 26.56
C GLN A 244 -47.42 30.56 27.61
N ILE A 245 -47.20 30.09 28.85
CA ILE A 245 -48.11 30.32 29.97
C ILE A 245 -48.23 31.83 30.26
N GLN A 246 -47.11 32.56 30.30
CA GLN A 246 -47.11 34.00 30.51
C GLN A 246 -47.88 34.75 29.40
N ILE A 247 -47.66 34.38 28.14
CA ILE A 247 -48.39 34.96 27.01
C ILE A 247 -49.90 34.71 27.15
N GLY A 248 -50.32 33.49 27.50
CA GLY A 248 -51.73 33.18 27.73
C GLY A 248 -52.34 34.01 28.88
N GLY A 249 -51.57 34.25 29.94
CA GLY A 249 -51.97 35.15 31.04
C GLY A 249 -52.17 36.59 30.56
N ILE A 250 -51.21 37.14 29.82
CA ILE A 250 -51.29 38.50 29.26
C ILE A 250 -52.46 38.63 28.28
N GLN A 251 -52.70 37.63 27.43
CA GLN A 251 -53.85 37.62 26.52
C GLN A 251 -55.18 37.69 27.29
N SER A 252 -55.29 36.97 28.40
CA SER A 252 -56.47 37.00 29.27
C SER A 252 -56.66 38.38 29.92
N GLN A 253 -55.57 39.01 30.36
CA GLN A 253 -55.61 40.37 30.89
C GLN A 253 -56.06 41.39 29.84
N ILE A 254 -55.51 41.32 28.62
CA ILE A 254 -55.92 42.18 27.49
C ILE A 254 -57.42 41.99 27.20
N GLN A 255 -57.91 40.75 27.21
CA GLN A 255 -59.33 40.47 26.99
C GLN A 255 -60.22 41.11 28.06
N ASN A 256 -59.82 41.01 29.33
CA ASN A 256 -60.54 41.66 30.43
C ASN A 256 -60.54 43.18 30.29
N GLN A 257 -59.38 43.80 30.01
CA GLN A 257 -59.28 45.24 29.79
C GLN A 257 -60.13 45.70 28.60
N ASN A 258 -60.17 44.94 27.50
CA ASN A 258 -61.03 45.24 26.36
C ASN A 258 -62.52 45.20 26.72
N ASN A 259 -62.94 44.24 27.56
CA ASN A 259 -64.31 44.17 28.06
C ASN A 259 -64.65 45.36 28.98
N GLU A 260 -63.74 45.76 29.85
CA GLU A 260 -63.89 46.96 30.70
C GLU A 260 -63.99 48.23 29.85
N ILE A 261 -63.11 48.40 28.86
CA ILE A 261 -63.15 49.52 27.90
C ILE A 261 -64.50 49.53 27.17
N ALA A 262 -64.98 48.37 26.70
CA ALA A 262 -66.27 48.27 26.02
C ALA A 262 -67.44 48.65 26.94
N SER A 263 -67.39 48.25 28.22
CA SER A 263 -68.37 48.63 29.23
C SER A 263 -68.40 50.15 29.45
N ILE A 264 -67.23 50.78 29.57
CA ILE A 264 -67.10 52.24 29.76
C ILE A 264 -67.51 53.03 28.50
N ARG A 265 -67.29 52.47 27.30
CA ARG A 265 -67.63 53.13 26.03
C ARG A 265 -69.14 53.35 25.87
N LYS A 266 -69.99 52.44 26.38
CA LYS A 266 -71.46 52.53 26.31
C LYS A 266 -72.03 53.80 26.98
N PRO A 267 -71.76 54.10 28.25
CA PRO A 267 -72.26 55.33 28.87
C PRO A 267 -71.69 56.58 28.20
N ILE A 268 -70.42 56.56 27.73
CA ILE A 268 -69.87 57.69 26.96
C ILE A 268 -70.70 57.97 25.71
N THR A 269 -71.09 56.94 24.95
CA THR A 269 -71.94 57.12 23.75
C THR A 269 -73.32 57.69 24.09
N ILE A 270 -73.92 57.26 25.20
CA ILE A 270 -75.21 57.79 25.67
C ILE A 270 -75.06 59.26 26.07
N LEU A 271 -74.05 59.59 26.86
CA LEU A 271 -73.75 60.96 27.28
C LEU A 271 -73.46 61.88 26.08
N GLN A 272 -72.76 61.38 25.05
CA GLN A 272 -72.53 62.13 23.81
C GLN A 272 -73.85 62.44 23.07
N GLU A 273 -74.81 61.51 23.08
CA GLU A 273 -76.14 61.71 22.50
C GLU A 273 -76.96 62.72 23.31
N GLU A 274 -76.89 62.66 24.64
CA GLU A 274 -77.53 63.63 25.54
C GLU A 274 -76.94 65.03 25.37
N ILE A 275 -75.61 65.17 25.33
CA ILE A 275 -74.93 66.44 25.04
C ILE A 275 -75.40 66.99 23.69
N SER A 276 -75.57 66.14 22.68
CA SER A 276 -76.08 66.55 21.36
C SER A 276 -77.51 67.09 21.44
N LYS A 277 -78.40 66.41 22.18
CA LYS A 277 -79.78 66.87 22.44
C LYS A 277 -79.80 68.21 23.17
N LEU A 278 -78.99 68.35 24.22
CA LEU A 278 -78.86 69.58 24.99
C LEU A 278 -78.31 70.73 24.12
N LYS A 279 -77.34 70.46 23.25
CA LYS A 279 -76.79 71.46 22.32
C LYS A 279 -77.86 71.95 21.34
N SER A 280 -78.69 71.05 20.81
CA SER A 280 -79.83 71.42 19.96
C SER A 280 -80.86 72.25 20.72
N ALA A 281 -81.17 71.88 21.97
CA ALA A 281 -82.09 72.64 22.82
C ALA A 281 -81.56 74.05 23.15
N ALA A 282 -80.27 74.17 23.46
CA ALA A 282 -79.61 75.46 23.66
C ALA A 282 -79.66 76.34 22.40
N LEU A 283 -79.47 75.75 21.22
CA LEU A 283 -79.59 76.46 19.94
C LEU A 283 -81.01 77.00 19.73
N TRP A 284 -82.03 76.19 20.04
CA TRP A 284 -83.42 76.61 20.00
C TRP A 284 -83.71 77.75 20.98
N LEU A 285 -83.20 77.66 22.21
CA LEU A 285 -83.33 78.74 23.22
C LEU A 285 -82.66 80.04 22.77
N CYS A 286 -81.46 79.99 22.18
CA CYS A 286 -80.79 81.16 21.61
C CYS A 286 -81.65 81.82 20.52
N LYS A 287 -82.22 81.02 19.62
CA LYS A 287 -83.12 81.52 18.57
C LYS A 287 -84.36 82.18 19.18
N ARG A 288 -84.99 81.55 20.16
CA ARG A 288 -86.15 82.08 20.88
C ARG A 288 -85.83 83.38 21.61
N SER A 289 -84.68 83.46 22.27
CA SER A 289 -84.22 84.68 22.95
C SER A 289 -84.01 85.83 21.97
N PHE A 290 -83.48 85.55 20.77
CA PHE A 290 -83.30 86.56 19.72
C PHE A 290 -84.65 87.05 19.17
N GLU A 291 -85.59 86.14 18.90
CA GLU A 291 -86.97 86.48 18.49
C GLU A 291 -87.66 87.35 19.54
N LEU A 292 -87.55 87.01 20.83
CA LEU A 292 -88.09 87.82 21.93
C LEU A 292 -87.41 89.19 22.01
N GLY A 293 -86.10 89.26 21.74
CA GLY A 293 -85.38 90.53 21.61
C GLY A 293 -85.93 91.41 20.49
N GLN A 294 -86.19 90.85 19.31
CA GLN A 294 -86.84 91.57 18.20
C GLN A 294 -88.25 92.02 18.56
N GLN A 295 -89.04 91.17 19.19
CA GLN A 295 -90.38 91.54 19.66
C GLN A 295 -90.33 92.69 20.68
N LYS A 296 -89.36 92.68 21.59
CA LYS A 296 -89.16 93.77 22.56
C LYS A 296 -88.86 95.09 21.84
N THR A 297 -87.95 95.10 20.87
CA THR A 297 -87.63 96.32 20.10
C THR A 297 -88.82 96.81 19.29
N GLU A 298 -89.65 95.90 18.75
CA GLU A 298 -90.89 96.27 18.06
C GLU A 298 -91.89 96.91 19.02
N ILE A 299 -92.08 96.34 20.22
CA ILE A 299 -92.94 96.93 21.26
C ILE A 299 -92.44 98.32 21.66
N GLU A 300 -91.13 98.52 21.84
CA GLU A 300 -90.54 99.82 22.14
C GLU A 300 -90.78 100.84 21.01
N LEU A 301 -90.68 100.42 19.74
CA LEU A 301 -91.01 101.24 18.59
C LEU A 301 -92.50 101.62 18.57
N GLN A 302 -93.40 100.66 18.81
CA GLN A 302 -94.83 100.91 18.88
C GLN A 302 -95.18 101.86 20.03
N LYS A 303 -94.51 101.73 21.18
CA LYS A 303 -94.65 102.66 22.30
C LYS A 303 -94.21 104.07 21.92
N SER A 304 -93.08 104.24 21.25
CA SER A 304 -92.62 105.54 20.76
C SER A 304 -93.60 106.17 19.75
N LYS A 305 -94.18 105.37 18.85
CA LYS A 305 -95.25 105.83 17.94
C LYS A 305 -96.48 106.28 18.71
N PHE A 306 -96.87 105.55 19.75
CA PHE A 306 -97.98 105.92 20.62
C PHE A 306 -97.71 107.25 21.34
N GLU A 307 -96.51 107.43 21.91
CA GLU A 307 -96.08 108.68 22.54
C GLU A 307 -96.08 109.86 21.55
N GLN A 308 -95.67 109.65 20.29
CA GLN A 308 -95.77 110.67 19.24
C GLN A 308 -97.23 111.05 18.91
N LEU A 309 -98.12 110.06 18.79
CA LEU A 309 -99.55 110.29 18.57
C LEU A 309 -100.20 111.03 19.74
N GLU A 310 -99.80 110.69 20.97
CA GLU A 310 -100.25 111.36 22.19
C GLU A 310 -99.79 112.83 22.22
N ALA A 311 -98.54 113.11 21.85
CA ALA A 311 -98.04 114.49 21.70
C ALA A 311 -98.77 115.28 20.60
N GLN A 312 -99.13 114.65 19.49
CA GLN A 312 -99.94 115.28 18.44
C GLN A 312 -101.36 115.63 18.93
N LEU A 313 -101.97 114.77 19.75
CA LEU A 313 -103.26 115.05 20.37
C LEU A 313 -103.19 116.23 21.35
N GLN A 314 -102.10 116.39 22.12
CA GLN A 314 -101.93 117.53 23.02
C GLN A 314 -101.72 118.88 22.32
N GLN A 315 -101.34 118.91 21.03
CA GLN A 315 -101.19 120.12 20.23
C GLN A 315 -102.52 120.63 19.63
N GLN A 316 -103.55 119.77 19.58
CA GLN A 316 -104.88 120.12 19.04
C GLN A 316 -105.59 121.25 19.82
N PRO A 317 -105.60 121.31 21.17
CA PRO A 317 -106.20 122.40 21.94
C PRO A 317 -105.55 123.76 21.66
N ILE A 318 -104.23 123.80 21.44
CA ILE A 318 -103.49 125.03 21.11
C ILE A 318 -103.93 125.57 19.74
N ARG A 319 -104.05 124.68 18.74
CA ARG A 319 -104.59 125.05 17.42
C ARG A 319 -106.04 125.54 17.50
N ILE A 320 -106.88 124.88 18.28
CA ILE A 320 -108.29 125.26 18.46
C ILE A 320 -108.41 126.62 19.16
N GLY A 321 -107.60 126.88 20.20
CA GLY A 321 -107.54 128.17 20.88
C GLY A 321 -107.04 129.32 19.99
N GLY A 322 -106.09 129.03 19.10
CA GLY A 322 -105.64 129.98 18.07
C GLY A 322 -106.76 130.39 17.11
N ILE A 323 -107.57 129.43 16.64
CA ILE A 323 -108.71 129.70 15.76
C ILE A 323 -109.81 130.51 16.49
N GLN A 324 -110.07 130.22 17.76
CA GLN A 324 -111.07 130.94 18.56
C GLN A 324 -110.70 132.42 18.78
N SER A 325 -109.44 132.70 19.08
CA SER A 325 -108.93 134.07 19.26
C SER A 325 -109.05 134.88 17.95
N GLN A 326 -108.77 134.23 16.82
CA GLN A 326 -108.92 134.84 15.49
C GLN A 326 -110.39 135.16 15.18
N ASN A 327 -111.32 134.32 15.64
CA ASN A 327 -112.76 134.51 15.45
C ASN A 327 -113.31 135.65 16.33
N GLN A 328 -112.83 135.79 17.57
CA GLN A 328 -113.18 136.92 18.44
C GLN A 328 -112.75 138.25 17.83
N ASN A 329 -111.54 138.29 17.26
CA ASN A 329 -111.00 139.52 16.67
C ASN A 329 -111.81 139.96 15.43
N LYS A 330 -112.17 139.01 14.57
CA LYS A 330 -113.08 139.28 13.44
C LYS A 330 -114.46 139.74 13.89
N ASN A 331 -114.97 139.24 15.02
CA ASN A 331 -116.25 139.68 15.57
C ASN A 331 -116.22 141.14 16.07
N HIS A 332 -115.08 141.58 16.64
CA HIS A 332 -114.88 142.98 17.01
C HIS A 332 -114.80 143.90 15.78
N GLU A 333 -114.14 143.48 14.69
CA GLU A 333 -114.14 144.23 13.43
C GLU A 333 -115.57 144.39 12.86
N ILE A 334 -116.38 143.32 12.90
CA ILE A 334 -117.79 143.36 12.43
C ILE A 334 -118.63 144.36 13.25
N LEU A 335 -118.42 144.43 14.56
CA LEU A 335 -119.12 145.38 15.45
C LEU A 335 -118.73 146.83 15.15
N SER A 336 -117.45 147.10 14.92
CA SER A 336 -116.96 148.43 14.55
C SER A 336 -117.54 148.91 13.23
N ILE A 337 -117.63 148.02 12.23
CA ILE A 337 -118.24 148.34 10.93
C ILE A 337 -119.74 148.61 11.08
N ARG A 338 -120.45 147.82 11.90
CA ARG A 338 -121.87 148.07 12.19
C ARG A 338 -122.10 149.44 12.83
N GLN A 339 -121.21 149.85 13.72
CA GLN A 339 -121.32 151.14 14.41
C GLN A 339 -121.09 152.32 13.45
N GLN A 340 -120.17 152.17 12.49
CA GLN A 340 -119.97 153.14 11.41
C GLN A 340 -121.19 153.23 10.47
N ILE A 341 -121.87 152.11 10.19
CA ILE A 341 -123.10 152.09 9.40
C ILE A 341 -124.22 152.86 10.12
N THR A 342 -124.39 152.67 11.44
CA THR A 342 -125.39 153.44 12.22
C THR A 342 -125.11 154.94 12.25
N THR A 343 -123.86 155.38 12.28
CA THR A 343 -123.53 156.82 12.25
C THR A 343 -123.84 157.45 10.89
N LEU A 344 -123.63 156.71 9.80
CA LEU A 344 -123.98 157.17 8.44
C LEU A 344 -125.50 157.16 8.20
N GLU A 345 -126.23 156.22 8.82
CA GLU A 345 -127.69 156.20 8.80
C GLU A 345 -128.32 157.35 9.61
N GLU A 346 -127.66 157.83 10.68
CA GLU A 346 -128.10 159.02 11.45
C GLU A 346 -127.89 160.35 10.69
N GLU A 347 -126.87 160.45 9.84
CA GLU A 347 -126.68 161.64 8.98
C GLU A 347 -127.73 161.73 7.84
N MET A 348 -128.40 160.61 7.52
CA MET A 348 -129.41 160.55 6.47
C MET A 348 -130.85 160.89 6.92
N ASN A 349 -131.16 161.16 8.21
CA ASN A 349 -132.57 161.21 8.66
C ASN A 349 -132.99 162.32 9.67
N LYS A 350 -132.84 163.61 9.33
CA LYS A 350 -133.55 164.73 10.00
C LYS A 350 -134.04 165.87 9.06
N PRO A 351 -135.34 165.91 8.70
CA PRO A 351 -136.05 167.08 8.15
C PRO A 351 -136.92 167.83 9.21
N ARG A 352 -137.39 169.07 8.93
CA ARG A 352 -138.52 169.84 9.56
C ARG A 352 -138.65 169.90 11.11
N SER A 353 -138.39 171.07 11.72
CA SER A 353 -139.33 171.84 12.59
C SER A 353 -138.70 173.10 13.23
N ALA A 354 -139.46 174.21 13.23
CA ALA A 354 -139.22 175.57 13.80
C ALA A 354 -138.20 176.45 13.02
N ILE A 355 -138.56 177.56 12.33
CA ILE A 355 -139.34 178.76 12.70
C ILE A 355 -138.77 179.45 13.95
N HIS A 356 -138.10 180.60 13.80
CA HIS A 356 -138.53 181.93 14.29
C HIS A 356 -137.34 182.94 14.35
N TRP A 357 -137.35 183.95 13.46
CA TRP A 357 -136.85 185.35 13.63
C TRP A 357 -135.31 185.55 13.74
N LEU A 358 -134.60 186.44 13.02
CA LEU A 358 -134.90 187.76 12.44
C LEU A 358 -133.77 188.22 11.49
N SER A 359 -134.12 189.15 10.58
CA SER A 359 -133.29 190.26 10.03
C SER A 359 -131.89 189.93 9.48
N LYS A 360 -131.59 190.15 8.20
CA LYS A 360 -131.97 191.24 7.28
C LYS A 360 -131.72 190.82 5.84
#